data_AF-A0A7S3KL67-F1
#
_entry.id   AF-A0A7S3KL67-F1
#
_cell.length_a   1.000
_cell.length_b   1.000
_cell.length_c   1.000
_cell.angle_alpha   90.00
_cell.angle_beta   90.00
_cell.angle_gamma   90.00
#
_symmetry.space_group_name_H-M   'P 1'
#
loop_
_entity.id
_entity.type
_entity.pdbx_description
1 polymer ?
#
loop_
_entity_poly.entity_id
_entity_poly.type
_entity_poly.pdbx_seq_one_letter_code
_entity_poly.pdbx_strand_id
1 'polypeptide(L)'
;MNEKIIAVYSDGMTLIWDVNSTEKPKVMRSFISHKSAITDLDILPTSTSEITKFATCSSDKTVRLWNFYDYSDRNLRDSVRRNIYCKELEQIIYLADDFSHFQLKEVD
;
A
#
# COMPACT_ATOMS: atom_id res chain seq x y z
N MET A 1 -1.91 6.40 21.40
CA MET A 1 -1.82 6.51 19.93
C MET A 1 -1.81 5.11 19.38
N ASN A 2 -2.54 4.80 18.31
CA ASN A 2 -2.50 3.49 17.66
C ASN A 2 -1.37 3.50 16.62
N GLU A 3 -0.16 3.18 17.05
CA GLU A 3 1.01 3.22 16.18
C GLU A 3 1.20 1.88 15.47
N LYS A 4 1.32 1.96 14.15
CA LYS A 4 1.55 0.80 13.30
C LYS A 4 2.79 1.03 12.45
N ILE A 5 3.57 -0.03 12.29
CA ILE A 5 4.71 -0.05 11.38
C ILE A 5 4.38 -0.96 10.22
N ILE A 6 4.62 -0.48 9.00
CA ILE A 6 4.51 -1.26 7.78
C ILE A 6 5.92 -1.45 7.24
N ALA A 7 6.31 -2.71 7.05
CA ALA A 7 7.57 -3.07 6.44
C ALA A 7 7.30 -3.82 5.14
N VAL A 8 7.89 -3.34 4.06
CA VAL A 8 7.78 -3.93 2.72
C VAL A 8 9.14 -4.49 2.35
N TYR A 9 9.15 -5.74 1.88
CA TYR A 9 10.36 -6.50 1.59
C TYR A 9 10.52 -6.70 0.08
N SER A 10 11.77 -6.79 -0.37
CA SER A 10 12.10 -6.96 -1.77
C SER A 10 11.61 -8.30 -2.34
N ASP A 11 11.29 -9.30 -1.52
CA ASP A 11 10.73 -10.59 -1.94
C ASP A 11 9.21 -10.54 -2.20
N GLY A 12 8.60 -9.37 -2.10
CA GLY A 12 7.15 -9.19 -2.25
C GLY A 12 6.37 -9.31 -0.95
N MET A 13 7.01 -9.63 0.17
CA MET A 13 6.33 -9.72 1.46
C MET A 13 6.04 -8.34 2.06
N THR A 14 4.90 -8.20 2.73
CA THR A 14 4.56 -7.04 3.55
C THR A 14 4.18 -7.51 4.95
N LEU A 15 4.76 -6.84 5.95
CA LEU A 15 4.46 -7.07 7.37
C LEU A 15 3.87 -5.80 7.99
N ILE A 16 2.88 -6.00 8.85
CA ILE A 16 2.23 -4.92 9.59
C ILE A 16 2.29 -5.27 11.07
N TRP A 17 2.86 -4.35 11.83
CA TRP A 17 3.10 -4.49 13.26
C TRP A 17 2.25 -3.49 14.03
N ASP A 18 1.70 -3.96 15.14
CA ASP A 18 1.20 -3.10 16.20
C ASP A 18 2.36 -2.83 17.16
N VAL A 19 2.71 -1.56 17.34
CA VAL A 19 3.82 -1.12 18.19
C VAL A 19 3.35 -0.26 19.36
N ASN A 20 2.07 -0.36 19.73
CA ASN A 20 1.52 0.32 20.91
C ASN A 20 2.27 -0.03 22.21
N SER A 21 2.90 -1.21 22.27
CA SER A 21 3.83 -1.60 23.34
C SER A 21 5.18 -1.95 22.73
N THR A 22 6.18 -1.12 23.01
CA THR A 22 7.56 -1.29 22.53
C THR A 22 8.23 -2.54 23.14
N GLU A 23 7.77 -3.00 24.29
CA GLU A 23 8.31 -4.21 24.94
C GLU A 23 7.88 -5.50 24.23
N LYS A 24 6.73 -5.49 23.54
CA LYS A 24 6.16 -6.66 22.87
C LYS A 24 5.46 -6.27 21.57
N PRO A 25 6.24 -5.89 20.53
CA PRO A 25 5.67 -5.61 19.23
C PRO A 25 4.96 -6.86 18.69
N LYS A 26 3.74 -6.68 18.20
CA LYS A 26 2.92 -7.80 17.71
C LYS A 26 2.76 -7.71 16.21
N VAL A 27 3.11 -8.78 15.50
CA VAL A 27 2.74 -8.93 14.09
C VAL A 27 1.21 -9.00 14.00
N MET A 28 0.60 -7.99 13.41
CA MET A 28 -0.84 -8.00 13.13
C MET A 28 -1.13 -8.86 11.91
N ARG A 29 -0.34 -8.68 10.85
CA ARG A 29 -0.54 -9.32 9.55
C ARG A 29 0.78 -9.52 8.82
N SER A 30 0.83 -10.60 8.06
CA SER A 30 1.85 -10.88 7.05
C SER A 30 1.15 -11.37 5.79
N PHE A 31 1.57 -10.87 4.63
CA PHE A 31 1.04 -11.33 3.35
C PHE A 31 2.01 -11.07 2.20
N ILE A 32 1.84 -11.86 1.14
CA ILE A 32 2.52 -11.66 -0.14
C ILE A 32 1.76 -10.59 -0.92
N SER A 33 2.39 -9.44 -1.06
CA SER A 33 1.83 -8.25 -1.69
C SER A 33 2.10 -8.19 -3.19
N HIS A 34 3.15 -8.83 -3.69
CA HIS A 34 3.49 -8.92 -5.12
C HIS A 34 3.97 -10.33 -5.48
N LYS A 35 3.83 -10.72 -6.75
CA LYS A 35 4.25 -12.04 -7.25
C LYS A 35 5.77 -12.11 -7.50
N SER A 36 6.41 -10.96 -7.65
CA SER A 36 7.84 -10.81 -7.90
C SER A 36 8.40 -9.71 -7.00
N ALA A 37 9.68 -9.40 -7.19
CA ALA A 37 10.38 -8.47 -6.33
C ALA A 37 9.75 -7.08 -6.37
N ILE A 38 9.63 -6.45 -5.19
CA ILE A 38 9.26 -5.04 -5.08
C ILE A 38 10.51 -4.23 -5.34
N THR A 39 10.42 -3.33 -6.32
CA THR A 39 11.55 -2.54 -6.79
C THR A 39 11.55 -1.13 -6.23
N ASP A 40 10.38 -0.61 -5.87
CA ASP A 40 10.25 0.72 -5.29
C ASP A 40 8.99 0.88 -4.44
N LEU A 41 9.01 1.89 -3.58
CA LEU A 41 7.90 2.32 -2.72
C LEU A 41 7.89 3.84 -2.60
N ASP A 42 6.71 4.45 -2.79
CA ASP A 42 6.54 5.89 -2.60
C ASP A 42 5.35 6.21 -1.70
N ILE A 43 5.53 7.15 -0.78
CA ILE A 43 4.47 7.60 0.12
C ILE A 43 3.66 8.68 -0.58
N LEU A 44 2.35 8.46 -0.65
CA LEU A 44 1.42 9.37 -1.29
C LEU A 44 0.86 10.36 -0.26
N PRO A 45 0.51 11.59 -0.69
CA PRO A 45 -0.17 12.54 0.17
C PRO A 45 -1.43 11.93 0.79
N THR A 46 -1.62 12.12 2.09
CA THR A 46 -2.81 11.68 2.81
C THR A 46 -3.77 12.83 3.06
N SER A 47 -5.06 12.54 3.04
CA SER A 47 -6.11 13.42 3.55
C SER A 47 -6.33 13.20 5.06
N THR A 48 -7.12 14.07 5.71
CA THR A 48 -7.44 13.98 7.15
C THR A 48 -8.04 12.65 7.60
N SER A 49 -8.55 11.86 6.67
CA SER A 49 -9.27 10.61 6.89
C SER A 49 -8.41 9.36 6.64
N GLU A 50 -7.23 9.54 6.05
CA GLU A 50 -6.28 8.48 5.70
C GLU A 50 -5.10 8.53 6.67
N ILE A 51 -4.76 7.40 7.30
CA ILE A 51 -3.57 7.28 8.14
C ILE A 51 -2.33 7.33 7.25
N THR A 52 -2.34 6.52 6.19
CA THR A 52 -1.20 6.38 5.28
C THR A 52 -1.67 5.85 3.94
N LYS A 53 -1.16 6.46 2.88
CA LYS A 53 -1.36 6.04 1.50
C LYS A 53 0.01 5.89 0.85
N PHE A 54 0.23 4.82 0.11
CA PHE A 54 1.50 4.59 -0.58
C PHE A 54 1.32 3.72 -1.81
N ALA A 55 2.30 3.75 -2.70
CA ALA A 55 2.38 2.91 -3.87
C ALA A 55 3.57 1.96 -3.75
N THR A 56 3.41 0.73 -4.25
CA THR A 56 4.53 -0.18 -4.48
C THR A 56 4.56 -0.56 -5.95
N CYS A 57 5.76 -0.63 -6.54
CA CYS A 57 5.94 -1.16 -7.89
C CYS A 57 6.81 -2.42 -7.85
N SER A 58 6.58 -3.31 -8.82
CA SER A 58 7.23 -4.61 -8.84
C SER A 58 7.55 -5.06 -10.25
N SER A 59 8.57 -5.91 -10.36
CA SER A 59 8.89 -6.70 -11.54
C SER A 59 7.76 -7.65 -11.98
N ASP A 60 6.70 -7.82 -11.17
CA ASP A 60 5.49 -8.55 -11.57
C ASP A 60 4.58 -7.78 -12.53
N LYS A 61 5.04 -6.63 -13.02
CA LYS A 61 4.33 -5.72 -13.93
C LYS A 61 3.08 -5.11 -13.31
N THR A 62 3.05 -4.97 -11.99
CA THR A 62 1.97 -4.26 -11.30
C THR A 62 2.50 -3.14 -10.42
N VAL A 63 1.73 -2.06 -10.37
CA VAL A 63 1.81 -1.03 -9.33
C VAL A 63 0.57 -1.19 -8.45
N ARG A 64 0.75 -1.22 -7.13
CA ARG A 64 -0.35 -1.39 -6.18
C ARG A 64 -0.46 -0.17 -5.30
N LEU A 65 -1.69 0.32 -5.16
CA LEU A 65 -2.03 1.43 -4.29
C LEU A 65 -2.60 0.88 -3.00
N TRP A 66 -2.01 1.32 -1.90
CA TRP A 66 -2.34 0.91 -0.55
C TRP A 66 -2.89 2.08 0.23
N ASN A 67 -3.96 1.84 0.98
CA ASN A 67 -4.60 2.87 1.77
C ASN A 67 -5.06 2.33 3.13
N PHE A 68 -4.56 2.98 4.16
CA PHE A 68 -4.81 2.65 5.54
C PHE A 68 -5.67 3.75 6.14
N TYR A 69 -6.95 3.43 6.37
CA TYR A 69 -7.90 4.36 6.98
C TYR A 69 -7.93 4.25 8.49
N ASP A 70 -8.25 5.36 9.16
CA ASP A 70 -8.66 5.31 10.56
C ASP A 70 -10.12 4.87 10.66
N TYR A 71 -10.31 3.62 11.05
CA TYR A 71 -11.65 3.04 11.22
C TYR A 71 -12.35 3.47 12.50
N SER A 72 -11.76 4.35 13.31
CA SER A 72 -12.44 4.97 14.45
C SER A 72 -13.62 5.85 14.00
N ASP A 73 -13.53 6.43 12.79
CA ASP A 73 -14.60 7.20 12.17
C ASP A 73 -15.63 6.28 11.47
N ARG A 74 -16.86 6.28 12.01
CA ARG A 74 -17.96 5.48 11.48
C ARG A 74 -18.42 5.93 10.10
N ASN A 75 -18.37 7.22 9.78
CA ASN A 75 -18.83 7.72 8.48
C ASN A 75 -17.89 7.27 7.36
N LEU A 76 -16.58 7.27 7.63
CA LEU A 76 -15.58 6.75 6.69
C LEU A 76 -15.72 5.23 6.50
N ARG A 77 -15.98 4.48 7.56
CA ARG A 77 -16.11 3.02 7.51
C ARG A 77 -17.15 2.52 6.49
N ASP A 78 -18.21 3.29 6.30
CA ASP A 78 -19.32 2.95 5.39
C ASP A 78 -19.13 3.53 3.98
N SER A 79 -18.38 4.63 3.84
CA SER A 79 -18.10 5.27 2.55
C SER A 79 -16.91 4.65 1.82
N VAL A 80 -15.90 4.16 2.55
CA VAL A 80 -14.67 3.62 1.96
C VAL A 80 -14.93 2.28 1.29
N ARG A 81 -14.60 2.22 0.00
CA ARG A 81 -14.65 0.99 -0.79
C ARG A 81 -13.54 0.05 -0.34
N ARG A 82 -13.91 -1.09 0.24
CA ARG A 82 -12.97 -2.09 0.76
C ARG A 82 -12.91 -3.29 -0.16
N ASN A 83 -11.70 -3.71 -0.51
CA ASN A 83 -11.50 -5.01 -1.13
C ASN A 83 -11.73 -6.11 -0.07
N ILE A 84 -12.55 -7.10 -0.43
CA ILE A 84 -13.01 -8.16 0.48
C ILE A 84 -11.85 -9.07 0.90
N TYR A 85 -10.85 -9.24 0.03
CA TYR A 85 -9.69 -10.10 0.27
C TYR A 85 -8.57 -9.36 1.02
N CYS A 86 -8.35 -8.08 0.73
CA CYS A 86 -7.35 -7.26 1.38
C CYS A 86 -7.88 -5.84 1.56
N LYS A 87 -8.22 -5.45 2.79
CA LYS A 87 -8.93 -4.19 3.07
C LYS A 87 -8.10 -2.95 2.75
N GLU A 88 -6.79 -3.10 2.77
CA GLU A 88 -5.81 -2.03 2.57
C GLU A 88 -5.41 -1.86 1.10
N LEU A 89 -5.71 -2.84 0.23
CA LEU A 89 -5.43 -2.73 -1.20
C LEU A 89 -6.54 -1.94 -1.87
N GLU A 90 -6.24 -0.72 -2.31
CA GLU A 90 -7.18 0.19 -2.96
C GLU A 90 -7.30 -0.12 -4.45
N GLN A 91 -6.17 -0.29 -5.14
CA GLN A 91 -6.14 -0.47 -6.59
C GLN A 91 -4.89 -1.24 -7.04
N ILE A 92 -5.03 -1.98 -8.15
CA ILE A 92 -3.92 -2.56 -8.90
C ILE A 92 -3.90 -1.93 -10.29
N ILE A 93 -2.74 -1.42 -10.68
CA ILE A 93 -2.46 -0.92 -12.02
C ILE A 93 -1.56 -1.93 -12.70
N TYR A 94 -1.98 -2.42 -13.86
CA TYR A 94 -1.21 -3.34 -14.68
C TYR A 94 -0.39 -2.54 -15.69
N LEU A 95 0.90 -2.82 -15.75
CA LEU A 95 1.77 -2.28 -16.80
C LEU A 95 1.53 -3.09 -18.07
N ALA A 96 1.16 -2.40 -19.15
CA ALA A 96 1.07 -3.02 -20.46
C ALA A 96 2.46 -3.44 -20.95
N ASP A 97 2.52 -4.51 -21.73
CA ASP A 97 3.76 -4.91 -22.41
C ASP A 97 4.16 -3.90 -23.49
N ASP A 98 3.21 -3.08 -23.95
CA ASP A 98 3.42 -2.04 -24.93
C ASP A 98 3.61 -0.67 -24.27
N PHE A 99 4.83 -0.15 -24.35
CA PHE A 99 5.20 1.18 -23.89
C PHE A 99 5.11 2.25 -25.00
N SER A 100 4.60 1.89 -26.18
CA SER A 100 4.50 2.81 -27.33
C SER A 100 3.72 4.10 -27.03
N HIS A 101 2.83 4.06 -26.03
CA HIS A 101 2.01 5.20 -25.61
C HIS A 101 2.67 6.10 -24.55
N PHE A 102 3.80 5.69 -23.96
CA PHE A 102 4.52 6.52 -22.98
C PHE A 102 5.44 7.50 -23.71
N GLN A 103 4.92 8.69 -24.01
CA GLN A 103 5.74 9.81 -24.45
C GLN A 103 6.34 10.52 -23.23
N LEU A 104 7.66 10.43 -23.07
CA LEU A 104 8.40 11.34 -22.20
C LEU A 104 8.24 12.74 -22.78
N LYS A 105 7.62 13.66 -22.03
CA LYS A 105 7.72 15.08 -22.37
C LYS A 105 9.18 15.47 -22.19
N GLU A 106 9.88 15.68 -23.29
CA GLU A 106 11.16 16.40 -23.25
C GLU A 106 10.88 17.79 -22.66
N VAL A 107 11.70 18.16 -21.68
CA VAL A 107 11.65 19.49 -21.06
C VAL A 107 12.56 20.37 -21.91
N ASP A 108 11.98 21.33 -22.62
CA ASP A 108 12.68 22.40 -23.35
C ASP A 108 13.47 23.32 -22.40
#